data_AF-A0A1G2LSS6-F1
#
_entry.id   AF-A0A1G2LSS6-F1
#
_cell.length_a   1.000
_cell.length_b   1.000
_cell.length_c   1.000
_cell.angle_alpha   90.00
_cell.angle_beta   90.00
_cell.angle_gamma   90.00
#
_symmetry.space_group_name_H-M   'P 1'
#
loop_
_entity.id
_entity.type
_entity.pdbx_description
1 polymer ?
#
loop_
_entity_poly.entity_id
_entity_poly.type
_entity_poly.pdbx_seq_one_letter_code
_entity_poly.pdbx_strand_id
1 'polypeptide(L)' 'MKWLMDFGVIGVVLFFFVFITFNIFIGGWAVQYTVQFWGTYFKGVPVHVPFLPCMVAGLFFGEVAVPAAIATWVLSFVL' A
#
# COMPACT_ATOMS: atom_id res chain seq x y z
N MET A 1 27.38 -23.24 17.81
CA MET A 1 25.90 -23.24 17.75
C MET A 1 25.25 -21.88 18.01
N LYS A 2 25.72 -21.04 18.95
CA LYS A 2 25.20 -19.67 19.17
C LYS A 2 25.19 -18.80 17.90
N TRP A 3 26.32 -18.75 17.19
CA TRP A 3 26.48 -17.99 15.94
C TRP A 3 25.45 -18.31 14.85
N LEU A 4 25.04 -19.59 14.69
CA LEU A 4 24.04 -19.97 13.69
C LEU A 4 22.62 -19.51 14.08
N MET A 5 22.30 -19.45 15.38
CA MET A 5 21.04 -18.87 15.85
C MET A 5 21.03 -17.35 15.67
N ASP A 6 22.15 -16.67 15.92
CA ASP A 6 22.26 -15.21 15.76
C ASP A 6 22.06 -14.78 14.29
N PHE A 7 22.62 -15.53 13.32
CA PHE A 7 22.37 -15.32 11.89
C PHE A 7 20.90 -15.59 11.51
N GLY A 8 20.26 -16.58 12.13
CA GLY A 8 18.84 -16.88 11.92
C GLY A 8 17.93 -15.76 12.42
N VAL A 9 18.19 -15.22 13.62
CA VAL A 9 17.38 -14.14 14.22
C VAL A 9 17.53 -12.84 13.42
N ILE A 10 18.75 -12.47 13.02
CA ILE A 10 18.97 -11.27 12.19
C ILE A 10 18.28 -11.41 10.83
N GLY A 11 18.34 -12.59 10.20
CA GLY A 11 17.65 -12.86 8.94
C GLY A 11 16.13 -12.72 9.05
N VAL A 12 15.53 -13.24 10.12
CA VAL A 12 14.09 -13.11 10.38
C VAL A 12 13.70 -11.64 10.61
N VAL A 13 14.47 -10.90 11.41
CA VAL A 13 14.21 -9.47 11.64
C VAL A 13 14.28 -8.67 10.34
N LEU A 14 15.31 -8.89 9.52
CA LEU A 14 15.43 -8.23 8.21
C LEU A 14 14.26 -8.59 7.29
N PHE A 15 13.85 -9.85 7.25
CA PHE A 15 12.68 -10.28 6.48
C PHE A 15 11.41 -9.54 6.91
N PHE A 16 11.16 -9.43 8.21
CA PHE A 16 10.02 -8.67 8.75
C PHE A 16 10.08 -7.19 8.35
N PHE A 17 11.25 -6.54 8.45
CA PHE A 17 11.40 -5.14 8.05
C PHE A 17 11.14 -4.93 6.57
N VAL A 18 11.67 -5.80 5.71
CA VAL A 18 11.43 -5.75 4.27
C VAL A 18 9.94 -5.97 3.98
N PHE A 19 9.33 -6.98 4.59
CA PHE A 19 7.92 -7.29 4.40
C PHE A 19 7.00 -6.13 4.82
N ILE A 20 7.23 -5.54 6.00
CA ILE A 20 6.48 -4.38 6.48
C ILE A 20 6.65 -3.20 5.52
N THR A 21 7.88 -2.93 5.08
CA THR A 21 8.16 -1.85 4.12
C THR A 21 7.38 -2.08 2.82
N PHE A 22 7.41 -3.29 2.25
CA PHE A 22 6.63 -3.62 1.06
C PHE A 22 5.13 -3.38 1.25
N ASN A 23 4.56 -3.79 2.39
CA ASN A 23 3.14 -3.55 2.69
C ASN A 23 2.81 -2.06 2.80
N ILE A 24 3.69 -1.24 3.39
CA ILE A 24 3.49 0.21 3.51
C ILE A 24 3.49 0.88 2.13
N PHE A 25 4.45 0.52 1.26
CA PHE A 25 4.55 1.10 -0.07
C PHE A 25 3.41 0.65 -0.99
N ILE A 26 3.11 -0.66 -1.02
CA ILE A 26 2.04 -1.21 -1.85
C ILE A 26 0.67 -0.72 -1.36
N GLY A 27 0.42 -0.80 -0.05
CA GLY A 27 -0.80 -0.27 0.56
C GLY A 27 -0.94 1.23 0.31
N GLY A 28 0.15 1.99 0.42
CA GLY A 28 0.18 3.41 0.12
C GLY A 28 -0.18 3.74 -1.33
N TRP A 29 0.35 2.99 -2.30
CA TRP A 29 -0.01 3.18 -3.71
C TRP A 29 -1.46 2.78 -3.98
N ALA A 30 -1.93 1.70 -3.37
CA ALA A 30 -3.31 1.25 -3.51
C ALA A 30 -4.30 2.30 -2.98
N VAL A 31 -4.03 2.87 -1.80
CA VAL A 31 -4.82 3.99 -1.25
C VAL A 31 -4.74 5.21 -2.16
N GLN A 32 -3.53 5.61 -2.58
CA GLN A 32 -3.36 6.80 -3.41
C GLN A 32 -4.13 6.68 -4.72
N TYR A 33 -3.99 5.54 -5.41
CA TYR A 33 -4.70 5.27 -6.67
C TYR A 33 -6.22 5.33 -6.48
N THR A 34 -6.73 4.62 -5.47
CA THR A 34 -8.17 4.58 -5.18
C THR A 34 -8.70 5.98 -4.91
N VAL A 35 -8.07 6.74 -4.02
CA VAL A 35 -8.56 8.08 -3.65
C VAL A 35 -8.42 9.07 -4.80
N GLN A 36 -7.35 9.00 -5.59
CA GLN A 36 -7.20 9.87 -6.76
C GLN A 36 -8.25 9.57 -7.82
N PHE A 37 -8.48 8.30 -8.15
CA PHE A 37 -9.50 7.91 -9.13
C PHE A 37 -10.89 8.40 -8.72
N TRP A 38 -11.34 8.04 -7.52
CA TRP A 38 -12.66 8.44 -7.04
C TRP A 38 -12.76 9.95 -6.82
N GLY A 39 -11.71 10.59 -6.31
CA GLY A 39 -11.64 12.04 -6.15
C GLY A 39 -11.79 12.79 -7.48
N THR A 40 -11.13 12.31 -8.53
CA THR A 40 -11.25 12.87 -9.87
C THR A 40 -12.61 12.58 -10.50
N TYR A 41 -13.14 11.36 -10.33
CA TYR A 41 -14.45 10.98 -10.82
C TYR A 41 -15.56 11.89 -10.25
N PHE A 42 -15.58 12.12 -8.93
CA PHE A 42 -16.61 12.96 -8.31
C PHE A 42 -16.43 14.46 -8.53
N LYS A 43 -15.19 14.95 -8.59
CA LYS A 43 -14.94 16.40 -8.79
C LYS A 43 -14.93 16.82 -10.25
N GLY A 44 -14.83 15.88 -11.20
CA GLY A 44 -14.69 16.17 -12.62
C GLY A 44 -13.37 16.86 -12.99
N VAL A 45 -12.41 16.94 -12.06
CA VAL A 45 -11.08 17.55 -12.27
C VAL A 45 -9.98 16.66 -11.69
N PRO A 46 -8.75 16.70 -12.23
CA PRO A 46 -7.63 15.95 -11.69
C PRO A 46 -7.39 16.27 -10.21
N VAL A 47 -7.38 15.25 -9.36
CA VAL A 47 -7.09 15.34 -7.93
C VAL A 47 -5.77 14.65 -7.67
N HIS A 48 -4.81 15.39 -7.13
CA HIS A 48 -3.53 14.83 -6.73
C HIS A 48 -3.46 14.70 -5.22
N VAL A 49 -3.41 13.45 -4.75
CA VAL A 49 -3.26 13.12 -3.33
C VAL A 49 -1.78 12.84 -3.05
N PRO A 50 -1.16 13.49 -2.04
CA PRO A 50 0.22 13.25 -1.67
C PRO A 50 0.43 11.81 -1.17
N PHE A 51 1.58 11.22 -1.51
CA PHE A 51 1.86 9.81 -1.24
C PHE A 51 2.06 9.51 0.26
N LEU A 52 2.72 10.42 1.00
CA LEU A 52 3.05 10.22 2.41
C LEU A 52 1.84 9.89 3.31
N PRO A 53 0.71 10.64 3.28
CA PRO A 53 -0.47 10.27 4.06
C PRO A 53 -1.11 8.97 3.54
N CYS A 54 -0.97 8.64 2.26
CA CYS A 54 -1.45 7.38 1.72
C CYS A 54 -0.65 6.20 2.26
N MET A 55 0.68 6.32 2.43
CA MET A 55 1.51 5.29 3.07
C MET A 55 1.09 5.04 4.52
N VAL A 56 0.81 6.10 5.28
CA VAL A 56 0.32 5.98 6.66
C VAL A 56 -1.04 5.29 6.68
N ALA A 57 -1.97 5.67 5.80
CA ALA A 57 -3.26 4.99 5.66
C ALA A 57 -3.10 3.53 5.21
N GLY A 58 -2.17 3.25 4.29
CA GLY A 58 -1.86 1.91 3.79
C GLY A 58 -1.31 0.97 4.87
N LEU A 59 -0.68 1.51 5.92
CA LEU A 59 -0.23 0.72 7.07
C LEU A 59 -1.41 0.14 7.88
N PHE A 60 -2.53 0.87 7.97
CA PHE A 60 -3.72 0.45 8.72
C PHE A 60 -4.80 -0.20 7.84
N PHE A 61 -4.90 0.24 6.59
CA PHE A 61 -5.95 -0.17 5.66
C PHE A 61 -5.44 -1.00 4.48
N GLY A 62 -4.16 -1.39 4.44
CA GLY A 62 -3.55 -2.08 3.31
C GLY A 62 -4.34 -3.31 2.84
N GLU A 63 -4.83 -4.12 3.77
CA GLU A 63 -5.63 -5.32 3.49
C GLU A 63 -6.93 -5.01 2.73
N VAL A 64 -7.53 -3.84 2.95
CA VAL A 64 -8.75 -3.40 2.27
C VAL A 64 -8.43 -2.54 1.05
N ALA A 65 -7.35 -1.75 1.12
CA ALA A 65 -6.92 -0.83 0.08
C ALA A 65 -6.52 -1.57 -1.20
N VAL A 66 -5.85 -2.72 -1.08
CA VAL A 66 -5.43 -3.50 -2.25
C VAL A 66 -6.64 -4.06 -3.03
N PRO A 67 -7.61 -4.76 -2.41
CA PRO A 67 -8.86 -5.14 -3.08
C PRO A 67 -9.63 -3.94 -3.64
N ALA A 68 -9.69 -2.84 -2.89
CA ALA A 68 -10.37 -1.63 -3.35
C ALA A 68 -9.70 -1.02 -4.60
N ALA A 69 -8.37 -1.03 -4.66
CA ALA A 69 -7.62 -0.58 -5.83
C ALA A 69 -7.87 -1.48 -7.05
N ILE A 70 -7.92 -2.80 -6.86
CA ILE A 70 -8.26 -3.74 -7.95
C ILE A 70 -9.69 -3.50 -8.44
N ALA A 71 -10.65 -3.36 -7.54
CA ALA A 71 -12.03 -3.06 -7.91
C ALA A 71 -12.15 -1.72 -8.65
N THR A 72 -11.43 -0.71 -8.18
CA THR A 72 -11.35 0.61 -8.82
C THR A 72 -10.75 0.52 -10.23
N TRP A 73 -9.71 -0.29 -10.41
CA TRP A 73 -9.11 -0.54 -11.71
C TRP A 73 -10.10 -1.22 -12.67
N VAL A 74 -10.84 -2.24 -12.22
CA VAL A 74 -11.89 -2.87 -13.03
C VAL A 74 -12.98 -1.87 -13.42
N LEU A 75 -13.43 -1.04 -12.46
CA LEU A 75 -14.45 -0.03 -12.70
C LEU A 75 -13.99 1.08 -13.64
N SER A 76 -12.69 1.39 -13.68
CA SER A 76 -12.11 2.39 -14.59
C SER A 76 -12.24 2.06 -16.07
N PHE A 77 -12.55 0.81 -16.43
CA PHE A 77 -12.84 0.42 -17.82
C PHE A 77 -14.32 0.60 -18.19
N VAL A 78 -15.18 0.76 -17.19
CA VAL A 78 -16.64 0.79 -17.36
C VAL A 78 -17.19 2.22 -17.18
N LEU A 79 -16.58 2.99 -16.30
CA LEU A 79 -16.93 4.39 -15.98
C LEU A 79 -16.13 5.37 -16.86
#